data_AF-A0A356EA94-F1
#
_entry.id   AF-A0A356EA94-F1
#
_cell.length_a   1.000
_cell.length_b   1.000
_cell.length_c   1.000
_cell.angle_alpha   90.00
_cell.angle_beta   90.00
_cell.angle_gamma   90.00
#
_symmetry.space_group_name_H-M   'P 1'
#
loop_
_entity.id
_entity.type
_entity.pdbx_description
1 polymer ?
#
loop_
_entity_poly.entity_id
_entity_poly.type
_entity_poly.pdbx_seq_one_letter_code
_entity_poly.pdbx_strand_id
1 'polypeptide(L)'
;MLYLEFLFLLIMLYIGSRYGGIGLGLVSGIGLAIEVFVLRMPVGKAPVDVMLIILAVVTCASVLEAAGGLKFMLQVAEKILRSNPKRVTLLGPLVTYVMTFM
;
A
#
# COMPACT_ATOMS: atom_id res chain seq x y z
N MET A 1 3.83 -8.90 -28.64
CA MET A 1 3.68 -9.86 -27.52
C MET A 1 3.56 -9.10 -26.21
N LEU A 2 4.63 -8.48 -25.72
CA LEU A 2 4.62 -7.74 -24.44
C LEU A 2 3.51 -6.68 -24.30
N TYR A 3 3.21 -5.90 -25.35
CA TYR A 3 2.12 -4.90 -25.29
C TYR A 3 0.71 -5.51 -25.17
N LEU A 4 0.49 -6.71 -25.70
CA LEU A 4 -0.80 -7.39 -25.64
C LEU A 4 -1.02 -8.00 -24.25
N GLU A 5 0.02 -8.60 -23.69
CA GLU A 5 0.07 -9.13 -22.32
C GLU A 5 -0.11 -7.98 -21.31
N PHE A 6 0.63 -6.90 -21.48
CA PHE A 6 0.48 -5.70 -20.66
C PHE A 6 -0.94 -5.12 -20.70
N LEU A 7 -1.57 -5.07 -21.88
CA LEU A 7 -2.95 -4.62 -22.02
C LEU A 7 -3.94 -5.58 -21.35
N PHE A 8 -3.71 -6.88 -21.47
CA PHE A 8 -4.52 -7.92 -20.80
C PHE A 8 -4.42 -7.80 -19.27
N LEU A 9 -3.22 -7.64 -18.74
CA LEU A 9 -2.98 -7.40 -17.31
C LEU A 9 -3.66 -6.11 -16.85
N LEU A 10 -3.62 -5.03 -17.64
CA LEU A 10 -4.33 -3.77 -17.35
C LEU A 10 -5.86 -3.95 -17.30
N ILE A 11 -6.43 -4.74 -18.20
CA ILE A 11 -7.87 -5.06 -18.21
C ILE A 11 -8.23 -5.87 -16.96
N MET A 12 -7.45 -6.89 -16.61
CA MET A 12 -7.64 -7.68 -15.38
C MET A 12 -7.53 -6.81 -14.13
N LEU A 13 -6.53 -5.91 -14.08
CA LEU A 13 -6.36 -4.97 -12.98
C LEU A 13 -7.53 -3.99 -12.88
N TYR A 14 -8.02 -3.47 -14.00
CA TYR A 14 -9.17 -2.58 -14.04
C TYR A 14 -10.43 -3.27 -13.52
N ILE A 15 -10.70 -4.49 -13.97
CA ILE A 15 -11.83 -5.30 -13.48
C ILE A 15 -11.66 -5.56 -11.97
N GLY A 16 -10.48 -6.01 -11.54
CA GLY A 16 -10.19 -6.27 -10.13
C GLY A 16 -10.34 -5.04 -9.23
N SER A 17 -9.93 -3.86 -9.72
CA SER A 17 -10.04 -2.59 -8.99
C SER A 17 -11.49 -2.18 -8.72
N ARG A 18 -12.45 -2.63 -9.53
CA ARG A 18 -13.88 -2.33 -9.32
C ARG A 18 -14.46 -3.12 -8.15
N TYR A 19 -13.91 -4.29 -7.84
CA TYR A 19 -14.34 -5.12 -6.71
C TYR A 19 -13.67 -4.74 -5.38
N GLY A 20 -12.51 -4.08 -5.43
CA GLY A 20 -11.80 -3.55 -4.25
C GLY A 20 -11.30 -4.63 -3.28
N GLY A 21 -10.40 -4.23 -2.38
CA GLY A 21 -9.88 -5.09 -1.29
C GLY A 21 -9.35 -6.45 -1.79
N ILE A 22 -9.95 -7.54 -1.33
CA ILE A 22 -9.58 -8.92 -1.67
C ILE A 22 -9.82 -9.24 -3.16
N GLY A 23 -10.85 -8.65 -3.77
CA GLY A 23 -11.22 -8.91 -5.16
C GLY A 23 -10.13 -8.52 -6.16
N LEU A 24 -9.40 -7.43 -5.88
CA LEU A 24 -8.27 -7.01 -6.71
C LEU A 24 -7.14 -8.03 -6.70
N GLY A 25 -6.85 -8.63 -5.54
CA GLY A 25 -5.84 -9.69 -5.42
C GLY A 25 -6.24 -10.96 -6.16
N LEU A 26 -7.49 -11.40 -6.02
CA LEU A 26 -7.97 -12.63 -6.66
C LEU A 26 -8.01 -12.51 -8.18
N VAL A 27 -8.57 -11.43 -8.71
CA VAL A 27 -8.68 -11.19 -10.16
C VAL A 27 -7.30 -11.00 -10.78
N SER A 28 -6.40 -10.27 -10.12
CA SER A 28 -5.01 -10.11 -10.61
C SER A 28 -4.24 -11.43 -10.58
N GLY A 29 -4.47 -12.28 -9.56
CA GLY A 29 -3.86 -13.62 -9.48
C GLY A 29 -4.34 -14.55 -10.59
N ILE A 30 -5.63 -14.52 -10.93
CA ILE A 30 -6.18 -15.25 -12.08
C ILE A 30 -5.59 -14.72 -13.39
N GLY A 31 -5.48 -13.40 -13.55
CA GLY A 31 -4.84 -12.77 -14.70
C GLY A 31 -3.40 -13.25 -14.90
N LEU A 32 -2.60 -13.23 -13.83
CA LEU A 32 -1.22 -13.76 -13.81
C LEU A 32 -1.16 -15.25 -14.15
N ALA A 33 -2.09 -16.06 -13.63
CA ALA A 33 -2.15 -17.48 -13.97
C ALA A 33 -2.42 -17.69 -15.47
N ILE A 34 -3.32 -16.90 -16.06
CA ILE A 34 -3.60 -16.98 -17.51
C ILE A 34 -2.37 -16.56 -18.32
N GLU A 35 -1.68 -15.48 -17.94
CA GLU A 35 -0.46 -15.06 -18.63
C GLU A 35 0.66 -16.11 -18.57
N VAL A 36 0.86 -16.75 -17.43
CA VAL A 36 1.92 -17.76 -17.25
C VAL A 36 1.55 -19.09 -17.93
N PHE A 37 0.33 -19.61 -17.71
CA PHE A 37 -0.05 -20.95 -18.19
C PHE A 37 -0.54 -20.96 -19.64
N VAL A 38 -1.23 -19.91 -20.10
CA VAL A 38 -1.81 -19.86 -21.46
C VAL A 38 -0.89 -19.10 -22.42
N LEU A 39 -0.43 -17.90 -22.04
CA LEU A 39 0.46 -17.09 -22.89
C LEU A 39 1.93 -17.52 -22.78
N ARG A 40 2.24 -18.50 -21.91
CA ARG A 40 3.57 -19.09 -21.71
C ARG A 40 4.65 -18.06 -21.39
N MET A 41 4.30 -16.99 -20.66
CA MET A 41 5.29 -16.05 -20.17
C MET A 41 6.22 -16.72 -19.15
N PRO A 42 7.52 -16.36 -19.13
CA PRO A 42 8.44 -16.84 -18.12
C PRO A 42 7.97 -16.38 -16.74
N VAL A 43 7.99 -17.30 -15.78
CA VAL A 43 7.61 -17.01 -14.39
C VAL A 43 8.58 -15.96 -13.83
N GLY A 44 8.02 -14.82 -13.41
CA GLY A 44 8.77 -13.78 -12.73
C GLY A 44 9.28 -14.24 -11.37
N LYS A 45 10.22 -13.48 -10.79
CA LYS A 45 10.66 -13.74 -9.42
C LYS A 45 9.53 -13.43 -8.44
N ALA A 46 9.28 -14.32 -7.49
CA ALA A 46 8.38 -14.04 -6.38
C ALA A 46 8.89 -12.80 -5.61
N PRO A 47 8.01 -11.87 -5.20
CA PRO A 47 8.40 -10.62 -4.56
C PRO A 47 8.75 -10.81 -3.08
N VAL A 48 9.66 -11.72 -2.77
CA VAL A 48 10.06 -12.10 -1.40
C VAL A 48 10.60 -10.89 -0.65
N ASP A 49 11.43 -10.07 -1.31
CA ASP A 49 11.98 -8.85 -0.71
C ASP A 49 10.87 -7.89 -0.26
N VAL A 50 9.83 -7.72 -1.07
CA VAL A 50 8.69 -6.87 -0.75
C VAL A 50 7.89 -7.44 0.41
N MET A 51 7.66 -8.76 0.44
CA MET A 51 6.96 -9.43 1.54
C MET A 51 7.72 -9.25 2.87
N LEU A 52 9.05 -9.39 2.85
CA LEU A 52 9.89 -9.20 4.03
C LEU A 52 9.92 -7.74 4.48
N ILE A 53 9.93 -6.77 3.55
CA ILE A 53 9.81 -5.34 3.88
C ILE A 53 8.48 -5.06 4.58
N ILE A 54 7.36 -5.58 4.07
CA ILE A 54 6.04 -5.40 4.70
C ILE A 54 6.06 -6.00 6.12
N LEU A 55 6.58 -7.22 6.27
CA LEU A 55 6.69 -7.87 7.57
C LEU A 55 7.53 -7.03 8.56
N ALA A 56 8.67 -6.52 8.12
CA ALA A 56 9.55 -5.67 8.95
C ALA A 56 8.85 -4.37 9.38
N VAL A 57 8.19 -3.68 8.45
CA VAL A 57 7.46 -2.44 8.72
C VAL A 57 6.29 -2.68 9.68
N VAL A 58 5.48 -3.73 9.46
CA VAL A 58 4.35 -4.08 10.34
C VAL A 58 4.82 -4.45 11.74
N THR A 59 5.94 -5.19 11.84
CA THR A 59 6.54 -5.53 13.14
C THR A 59 7.01 -4.28 13.87
N CYS A 60 7.70 -3.38 13.18
CA CYS A 60 8.15 -2.10 13.74
C CYS A 60 6.97 -1.23 14.21
N ALA A 61 5.94 -1.10 13.38
CA ALA A 61 4.72 -0.36 13.73
C ALA A 61 4.03 -0.96 14.96
N SER A 62 3.97 -2.29 15.05
CA SER A 62 3.38 -3.01 16.19
C SER A 62 4.17 -2.78 17.48
N VAL A 63 5.51 -2.76 17.41
CA VAL A 63 6.38 -2.42 18.55
C VAL A 63 6.20 -0.95 18.97
N LEU A 64 6.13 -0.03 18.00
CA LEU A 64 5.91 1.39 18.24
C LEU A 64 4.55 1.64 18.92
N GLU A 65 3.51 0.91 18.49
CA GLU A 65 2.18 0.99 19.08
C GLU A 65 2.17 0.39 20.50
N ALA A 66 2.80 -0.77 20.70
CA ALA A 66 2.91 -1.41 22.02
C ALA A 66 3.71 -0.57 23.02
N ALA A 67 4.74 0.15 22.57
CA ALA A 67 5.51 1.09 23.39
C ALA A 67 4.76 2.41 23.68
N GLY A 68 3.58 2.63 23.06
CA GLY A 68 2.80 3.85 23.20
C GLY A 68 3.32 5.04 22.39
N GLY A 69 4.34 4.84 21.54
CA GLY A 69 4.91 5.89 20.69
C GLY A 69 3.90 6.46 19.71
N LEU A 70 3.03 5.61 19.15
CA LEU A 70 1.95 6.06 18.26
C LEU A 70 0.95 7.00 18.98
N LYS A 71 0.65 6.74 20.25
CA LYS A 71 -0.23 7.61 21.05
C LYS A 71 0.42 8.97 21.32
N PHE A 72 1.72 8.99 21.62
CA PHE A 72 2.46 10.23 21.81
C PHE A 72 2.47 11.08 20.53
N MET A 73 2.77 10.46 19.38
CA MET A 73 2.75 11.13 18.08
C MET A 73 1.37 11.73 17.80
N LEU A 74 0.28 10.99 18.03
CA LEU A 74 -1.08 11.51 17.86
C LEU A 74 -1.39 12.72 18.75
N GLN A 75 -0.95 12.72 20.02
CA GLN A 75 -1.15 13.87 20.92
C GLN A 75 -0.44 15.13 20.43
N VAL A 76 0.79 14.97 19.92
CA VAL A 76 1.56 16.08 19.34
C VAL A 76 0.87 16.61 18.08
N ALA A 77 0.45 15.72 17.18
CA ALA A 77 -0.26 16.10 15.97
C ALA A 77 -1.57 16.84 16.31
N GLU A 78 -2.36 16.32 17.25
CA GLU A 78 -3.61 16.93 17.67
C GLU A 78 -3.41 18.34 18.24
N LYS A 79 -2.37 18.55 19.06
CA LYS A 79 -2.04 19.87 19.60
C LYS A 79 -1.71 20.88 18.49
N ILE A 80 -0.95 20.45 17.48
CA ILE A 80 -0.60 21.29 16.32
C ILE A 80 -1.86 21.61 15.50
N LEU A 81 -2.70 20.62 15.20
CA LEU A 81 -3.92 20.82 14.41
C LEU A 81 -4.96 21.67 15.14
N ARG A 82 -5.14 21.47 16.46
CA ARG A 82 -6.05 22.28 17.29
C ARG A 82 -5.60 23.71 17.48
N SER A 83 -4.30 23.99 17.34
CA SER A 83 -3.78 25.36 17.45
C SER A 83 -4.22 26.25 16.29
N ASN A 84 -4.54 25.69 15.12
CA ASN A 84 -5.00 26.48 13.97
C ASN A 84 -6.04 25.73 13.11
N PRO A 85 -7.26 25.50 13.64
CA PRO A 85 -8.27 24.62 13.05
C PRO A 85 -8.76 25.07 11.66
N LYS A 86 -8.63 26.38 11.34
CA LYS A 86 -8.99 26.92 10.02
C LYS A 86 -8.05 26.46 8.89
N ARG A 87 -6.88 25.88 9.19
CA ARG A 87 -5.87 25.46 8.21
C ARG A 87 -5.59 23.95 8.22
N VAL A 88 -6.48 23.13 8.77
CA VAL A 88 -6.29 21.68 8.90
C VAL A 88 -6.04 20.99 7.56
N THR A 89 -6.66 21.43 6.47
CA THR A 89 -6.45 20.87 5.13
C THR A 89 -5.00 20.96 4.65
N LEU A 90 -4.27 22.00 5.09
CA LEU A 90 -2.85 22.16 4.77
C LEU A 90 -1.95 21.56 5.87
N LEU A 91 -2.31 21.77 7.14
CA LEU A 91 -1.54 21.33 8.29
C LEU A 91 -1.57 19.81 8.48
N GLY A 92 -2.67 19.14 8.15
CA GLY A 92 -2.80 17.69 8.26
C GLY A 92 -1.73 16.95 7.44
N PRO A 93 -1.68 17.13 6.11
CA PRO A 93 -0.67 16.51 5.27
C PRO A 93 0.76 16.86 5.68
N LEU A 94 0.99 18.12 6.09
CA LEU A 94 2.32 18.60 6.47
C LEU A 94 2.79 17.94 7.78
N VAL A 95 1.92 17.85 8.79
CA VAL A 95 2.22 17.17 10.06
C VAL A 95 2.45 15.68 9.84
N THR A 96 1.60 15.00 9.06
CA THR A 96 1.79 13.58 8.73
C THR A 96 3.10 13.33 7.98
N TYR A 97 3.45 14.20 7.03
CA TYR A 97 4.71 14.12 6.32
C TYR A 97 5.91 14.27 7.26
N VAL A 98 5.92 15.32 8.09
CA VAL A 98 7.00 15.54 9.07
C VAL A 98 7.13 14.35 10.04
N MET A 99 6.01 13.79 10.50
CA MET A 99 6.00 12.60 11.36
C MET A 99 6.50 11.32 10.69
N THR A 100 6.42 11.23 9.36
CA THR A 100 6.97 10.08 8.63
C THR A 100 8.49 10.16 8.49
N PHE A 101 9.06 11.37 8.54
CA PHE A 101 10.51 11.61 8.40
C PHE A 101 11.28 11.66 9.73
N MET A 102 10.60 11.92 10.86
CA MET A 102 11.20 11.94 12.21
C MET A 102 11.15 10.57 12.86
#